data_AF-A0A0Q9XF24-F1
#
_entry.id   AF-A0A0Q9XF24-F1
#
_cell.length_a   1.000
_cell.length_b   1.000
_cell.length_c   1.000
_cell.angle_alpha   90.00
_cell.angle_beta   90.00
_cell.angle_gamma   90.00
#
_symmetry.space_group_name_H-M   'P 1'
#
loop_
_entity.id
_entity.type
_entity.pdbx_description
1 polymer ?
#
loop_
_entity_poly.entity_id
_entity_poly.type
_entity_poly.pdbx_seq_one_letter_code
_entity_poly.pdbx_strand_id
1 'polypeptide(L)'
;MDHIRRPRELMSCQIALADVNVLHMPCDMDLPNLPTYIETLPNQCICAYNTRFHSEQEYRNFKILQLESFFFGQYAERIKRFELDPHQFDYRV
;
A
#
# COMPACT_ATOMS: atom_id res chain seq x y z
N MET A 1 19.00 9.11 29.89
CA MET A 1 17.95 9.21 28.85
C MET A 1 18.38 8.31 27.72
N ASP A 2 17.85 7.10 27.72
CA ASP A 2 18.28 6.04 26.82
C ASP A 2 17.71 6.28 25.43
N HIS A 3 18.63 6.34 24.48
CA HIS A 3 18.38 6.57 23.06
C HIS A 3 17.92 5.26 22.44
N ILE A 4 16.72 5.26 21.85
CA ILE A 4 16.16 4.10 21.14
C ILE A 4 17.09 3.77 19.97
N ARG A 5 17.84 2.67 20.07
CA ARG A 5 18.70 2.18 18.98
C ARG A 5 17.83 1.51 17.93
N ARG A 6 17.70 2.14 16.76
CA ARG A 6 17.05 1.54 15.59
C ARG A 6 18.01 0.55 14.92
N PRO A 7 17.58 -0.67 14.55
CA PRO A 7 18.41 -1.61 13.78
C PRO A 7 18.75 -1.00 12.41
N ARG A 8 20.03 -1.07 12.03
CA ARG A 8 20.58 -0.54 10.76
C ARG A 8 20.05 -1.28 9.52
N GLU A 9 19.37 -2.41 9.71
CA GLU A 9 18.87 -3.27 8.63
C GLU A 9 17.64 -2.71 7.90
N LEU A 10 16.94 -1.73 8.48
CA LEU A 10 15.91 -0.96 7.76
C LEU A 10 16.48 0.10 6.80
N MET A 11 17.80 0.26 6.75
CA MET A 11 18.47 1.37 6.07
C MET A 11 19.02 1.00 4.68
N SER A 12 18.57 -0.11 4.10
CA SER A 12 18.78 -0.36 2.68
C SER A 12 17.43 -0.64 2.04
N CYS A 13 16.71 0.43 1.67
CA CYS A 13 15.69 0.34 0.64
C CYS A 13 16.39 0.03 -0.70
N GLN A 14 16.87 -1.21 -0.83
CA GLN A 14 17.41 -1.80 -2.05
C GLN A 14 16.29 -2.29 -2.96
N ILE A 15 15.03 -2.12 -2.53
CA ILE A 15 13.87 -2.38 -3.34
C ILE A 15 13.86 -1.37 -4.48
N ALA A 16 14.37 -1.79 -5.63
CA ALA A 16 14.18 -1.07 -6.86
C ALA A 16 12.68 -1.12 -7.17
N LEU A 17 11.96 -0.04 -6.87
CA LEU A 17 10.59 0.18 -7.33
C LEU A 17 10.46 0.21 -8.87
N ALA A 18 11.58 0.11 -9.58
CA ALA A 18 11.65 -0.16 -11.01
C ALA A 18 11.38 -1.65 -11.36
N ASP A 19 11.48 -2.57 -10.41
CA ASP A 19 11.09 -3.97 -10.59
C ASP A 19 9.56 -4.07 -10.52
N VAL A 20 8.96 -4.44 -11.64
CA VAL A 20 7.51 -4.61 -11.83
C VAL A 20 6.94 -5.61 -10.82
N ASN A 21 7.71 -6.64 -10.44
CA ASN A 21 7.24 -7.64 -9.48
C ASN A 21 7.10 -7.08 -8.07
N VAL A 22 7.89 -6.05 -7.74
CA VAL A 22 7.83 -5.40 -6.42
C VAL A 22 6.81 -4.27 -6.40
N LEU A 23 6.71 -3.52 -7.50
CA LEU A 23 5.76 -2.42 -7.64
C LEU A 23 4.31 -2.89 -7.41
N HIS A 24 3.93 -4.02 -8.00
CA HIS A 24 2.57 -4.57 -7.91
C HIS A 24 2.32 -5.45 -6.69
N MET A 25 3.27 -5.54 -5.75
CA MET A 25 2.98 -6.21 -4.48
C MET A 25 1.95 -5.40 -3.68
N PRO A 26 1.01 -6.08 -2.99
CA PRO A 26 -0.07 -5.41 -2.25
C PRO A 26 0.48 -4.37 -1.26
N CYS A 27 -0.09 -3.17 -1.30
CA CYS A 27 0.40 -2.03 -0.52
C CYS A 27 -0.73 -1.03 -0.25
N ASP A 28 -1.31 -1.00 0.95
CA ASP A 28 -2.46 -0.11 1.26
C ASP A 28 -2.04 1.28 1.75
N MET A 29 -1.66 2.14 0.80
CA MET A 29 -1.15 3.50 1.06
C MET A 29 -2.23 4.59 0.98
N ASP A 30 -3.44 4.25 0.54
CA ASP A 30 -4.56 5.21 0.39
C ASP A 30 -5.45 5.31 1.64
N LEU A 31 -5.19 4.50 2.66
CA LEU A 31 -5.95 4.51 3.89
C LEU A 31 -5.66 5.76 4.77
N PRO A 32 -6.67 6.30 5.47
CA PRO A 32 -6.49 7.41 6.39
C PRO A 32 -5.64 7.00 7.59
N ASN A 33 -4.91 7.94 8.18
CA ASN A 33 -4.02 7.70 9.31
C ASN A 33 -2.84 6.76 9.00
N LEU A 34 -2.36 6.73 7.75
CA LEU A 34 -1.19 5.96 7.33
C LEU A 34 -0.01 5.95 8.34
N PRO A 35 0.39 7.07 8.98
CA PRO A 35 1.47 7.05 9.96
C PRO A 35 1.25 6.11 11.15
N THR A 36 0.01 5.73 11.47
CA THR A 36 -0.34 4.92 12.64
C THR A 36 -0.17 3.42 12.42
N TYR A 37 -0.19 2.95 11.17
CA TYR A 37 -0.07 1.52 10.84
C TYR A 37 0.93 1.27 9.70
N ILE A 38 1.71 2.26 9.26
CA ILE A 38 2.72 2.07 8.21
C ILE A 38 3.69 0.93 8.54
N GLU A 39 4.02 0.75 9.82
CA GLU A 39 4.91 -0.30 10.31
C GLU A 39 4.32 -1.71 10.18
N THR A 40 3.01 -1.84 9.98
CA THR A 40 2.34 -3.14 9.74
C THR A 40 2.26 -3.48 8.26
N LEU A 41 2.61 -2.56 7.36
CA LEU A 41 2.59 -2.79 5.92
C LEU A 41 3.83 -3.55 5.45
N PRO A 42 3.78 -4.18 4.27
CA PRO A 42 4.96 -4.79 3.66
C PRO A 42 6.13 -3.82 3.48
N ASN A 43 7.35 -4.38 3.43
CA ASN A 43 8.60 -3.60 3.40
C ASN A 43 8.67 -2.58 2.25
N GLN A 44 8.11 -2.90 1.07
CA GLN A 44 8.09 -1.97 -0.07
C GLN A 44 7.29 -0.69 0.25
N CYS A 45 6.22 -0.80 1.03
CA CYS A 45 5.39 0.33 1.46
C CYS A 45 6.10 1.21 2.46
N ILE A 46 6.75 0.58 3.46
CA ILE A 46 7.57 1.27 4.46
C ILE A 46 8.69 2.05 3.77
N CYS A 47 9.35 1.42 2.79
CA CYS A 47 10.40 2.06 2.00
C CYS A 47 9.88 3.24 1.19
N ALA A 48 8.83 3.05 0.39
CA ALA A 48 8.23 4.12 -0.40
C ALA A 48 7.74 5.28 0.49
N TYR A 49 7.17 4.97 1.66
CA TYR A 49 6.78 5.98 2.64
C TYR A 49 7.99 6.79 3.10
N ASN A 50 9.06 6.13 3.52
CA ASN A 50 10.24 6.82 4.09
C ASN A 50 10.97 7.69 3.05
N THR A 51 11.05 7.25 1.79
CA THR A 51 11.79 7.97 0.74
C THR A 51 10.96 8.99 -0.05
N ARG A 52 9.65 9.09 0.19
CA ARG A 52 8.70 9.89 -0.61
C ARG A 52 9.07 11.35 -0.85
N PHE A 53 9.93 11.96 -0.03
CA PHE A 53 10.35 13.35 -0.16
C PHE A 53 11.83 13.53 -0.54
N HIS A 54 12.52 12.45 -0.95
CA HIS A 54 13.94 12.51 -1.29
C HIS A 54 14.18 13.10 -2.69
N SER A 55 13.40 12.71 -3.69
CA SER A 55 13.38 13.35 -5.01
C SER A 55 11.99 13.25 -5.66
N GLU A 56 11.83 13.90 -6.80
CA GLU A 56 10.60 13.83 -7.60
C GLU A 56 10.26 12.38 -8.00
N GLN A 57 11.28 11.56 -8.30
CA GLN A 57 11.05 10.18 -8.72
C GLN A 57 10.49 9.33 -7.58
N GLU A 58 11.01 9.44 -6.35
CA GLU A 58 10.45 8.69 -5.21
C GLU A 58 9.06 9.18 -4.85
N TYR A 59 8.77 10.48 -4.97
CA TYR A 59 7.42 10.99 -4.76
C TYR A 59 6.43 10.42 -5.78
N ARG A 60 6.81 10.35 -7.06
CA ARG A 60 6.00 9.72 -8.11
C ARG A 60 5.76 8.24 -7.80
N ASN A 61 6.79 7.49 -7.42
CA ASN A 61 6.66 6.07 -7.05
C ASN A 61 5.70 5.88 -5.87
N PHE A 62 5.80 6.71 -4.83
CA PHE A 62 4.88 6.71 -3.69
C PHE A 62 3.43 6.96 -4.13
N LYS A 63 3.20 7.93 -5.04
CA LYS A 63 1.86 8.22 -5.57
C LYS A 63 1.31 7.11 -6.46
N ILE A 64 2.16 6.39 -7.20
CA ILE A 64 1.74 5.21 -7.98
C ILE A 64 1.23 4.12 -7.05
N LEU A 65 1.97 3.77 -6.00
CA LEU A 65 1.53 2.77 -5.01
C LEU A 65 0.21 3.18 -4.34
N GLN A 66 0.06 4.46 -3.98
CA GLN A 66 -1.20 4.97 -3.43
C GLN A 66 -2.36 4.81 -4.43
N LEU A 67 -2.13 5.17 -5.70
CA LEU A 67 -3.14 5.04 -6.75
C LEU A 67 -3.51 3.58 -7.00
N GLU A 68 -2.54 2.68 -7.11
CA GLU A 68 -2.78 1.24 -7.26
C GLU A 68 -3.62 0.71 -6.09
N SER A 69 -3.28 1.09 -4.86
CA SER A 69 -4.03 0.67 -3.67
C SER A 69 -5.49 1.12 -3.69
N PHE A 70 -5.76 2.35 -4.16
CA PHE A 70 -7.13 2.83 -4.34
C PHE A 70 -7.89 2.03 -5.39
N PHE A 71 -7.32 1.88 -6.60
CA PHE A 71 -8.01 1.20 -7.70
C PHE A 71 -8.26 -0.28 -7.40
N PHE A 72 -7.23 -1.01 -6.96
CA PHE A 72 -7.35 -2.43 -6.68
C PHE A 72 -8.12 -2.71 -5.39
N GLY A 73 -8.02 -1.85 -4.37
CA GLY A 73 -8.83 -1.96 -3.16
C GLY A 73 -10.32 -1.80 -3.46
N GLN A 74 -10.70 -0.78 -4.24
CA GLN A 74 -12.10 -0.57 -4.63
C GLN A 74 -12.63 -1.68 -5.53
N TYR A 75 -11.78 -2.22 -6.42
CA TYR A 75 -12.13 -3.35 -7.26
C TYR A 75 -12.35 -4.63 -6.44
N ALA A 76 -11.46 -4.90 -5.49
CA ALA A 76 -11.57 -6.05 -4.59
C ALA A 76 -12.83 -5.97 -3.72
N GLU A 77 -13.14 -4.81 -3.15
CA GLU A 77 -14.37 -4.60 -2.38
C GLU A 77 -15.63 -4.76 -3.25
N ARG A 78 -15.58 -4.34 -4.53
CA ARG A 78 -16.70 -4.58 -5.46
C ARG A 78 -16.91 -6.06 -5.74
N ILE A 79 -15.84 -6.82 -6.02
CA ILE A 79 -15.94 -8.28 -6.25
C ILE A 79 -16.45 -8.97 -4.99
N LYS A 80 -15.90 -8.63 -3.84
CA LYS A 80 -16.30 -9.18 -2.55
C LYS A 80 -17.78 -8.95 -2.26
N ARG A 81 -18.29 -7.73 -2.49
CA ARG A 81 -19.74 -7.45 -2.39
C ARG A 81 -20.54 -8.23 -3.43
N PHE A 82 -20.04 -8.34 -4.65
CA PHE A 82 -20.69 -9.19 -5.65
C PHE A 82 -20.74 -10.66 -5.22
N GLU A 83 -19.78 -11.19 -4.47
CA GLU A 83 -19.82 -12.57 -4.01
C GLU A 83 -20.67 -12.77 -2.74
N LEU A 84 -20.65 -11.78 -1.83
CA LEU A 84 -21.26 -11.88 -0.51
C LEU A 84 -22.66 -11.28 -0.40
N ASP A 85 -22.97 -10.22 -1.15
CA ASP A 85 -24.28 -9.59 -1.07
C ASP A 85 -25.33 -10.50 -1.68
N PRO A 86 -26.46 -10.73 -1.00
CA PRO A 86 -27.50 -11.60 -1.51
C PRO A 86 -28.06 -11.02 -2.81
N HIS A 87 -27.95 -11.78 -3.90
CA HIS A 87 -28.42 -11.41 -5.24
C HIS A 87 -29.95 -11.47 -5.35
N GLN A 88 -30.69 -10.74 -4.50
CA GLN A 88 -32.16 -10.76 -4.46
C GLN A 88 -32.83 -10.11 -5.69
N PHE A 89 -32.13 -9.96 -6.81
CA PHE A 89 -32.74 -9.65 -8.10
C PHE A 89 -33.48 -10.86 -8.73
N ASP A 90 -33.65 -11.97 -8.01
CA ASP A 90 -34.56 -13.04 -8.44
C ASP A 90 -36.01 -12.60 -8.17
N TYR A 91 -36.67 -12.19 -9.24
CA TYR A 91 -38.05 -11.72 -9.32
C TYR A 91 -39.04 -12.83 -8.97
N ARG A 92 -39.11 -13.23 -7.71
CA ARG A 92 -40.26 -14.01 -7.22
C ARG A 92 -41.35 -13.06 -6.74
N VAL A 93 -42.21 -12.68 -7.69
CA VAL A 93 -43.63 -12.40 -7.48
C VAL A 93 -44.42 -13.51 -8.15
#